data_AF-A0A8S3J7U6-F1
#
_entry.id   AF-A0A8S3J7U6-F1
#
_cell.length_a   1.000
_cell.length_b   1.000
_cell.length_c   1.000
_cell.angle_alpha   90.00
_cell.angle_beta   90.00
_cell.angle_gamma   90.00
#
_symmetry.space_group_name_H-M   'P 1'
#
loop_
_entity.id
_entity.type
_entity.pdbx_description
1 polymer ?
#
loop_
_entity_poly.entity_id
_entity_poly.type
_entity_poly.pdbx_seq_one_letter_code
_entity_poly.pdbx_strand_id
1 'polypeptide(L)'
;LSAIYIPSEFLETSQSKSITITNINAHDRDSGMNGNLTYTIIDGNQNDYFQINSLNGTIYAQSNSLLQGHHRLTVRVCDQNELIPKCSTIDINIKVGEYINKLFYTTSINSQPLINKIQGKEHTLDYETILTREIIIVVIISTILTLVFSITMGILIAVFCKQKRCKHLNRSSLTKPCELLQSTDADKLLTTTATIQSNVSYIMSYLI
;
A
#
# COMPACT_ATOMS: atom_id res chain seq x y z
N LEU A 1 4.03 -19.97 -30.90
CA LEU A 1 3.55 -18.70 -30.34
C LEU A 1 2.75 -18.82 -29.03
N SER A 2 3.17 -18.10 -27.98
CA SER A 2 2.38 -17.80 -26.78
C SER A 2 2.53 -16.32 -26.41
N ALA A 3 1.43 -15.58 -26.27
CA ALA A 3 1.45 -14.19 -25.84
C ALA A 3 1.14 -14.05 -24.34
N ILE A 4 1.91 -13.22 -23.65
CA ILE A 4 1.75 -12.89 -22.24
C ILE A 4 1.63 -11.37 -22.11
N TYR A 5 0.70 -10.98 -21.25
CA TYR A 5 0.48 -9.59 -20.87
C TYR A 5 1.45 -9.17 -19.76
N ILE A 6 2.12 -8.02 -19.91
CA ILE A 6 2.96 -7.44 -18.86
C ILE A 6 2.33 -6.13 -18.39
N PRO A 7 1.73 -6.06 -17.19
CA PRO A 7 1.20 -4.81 -16.66
C PRO A 7 2.31 -3.78 -16.53
N SER A 8 2.08 -2.56 -17.02
CA SER A 8 2.94 -1.44 -16.64
C SER A 8 2.55 -0.94 -15.27
N GLU A 9 3.52 -0.76 -14.38
CA GLU A 9 3.33 -0.08 -13.11
C GLU A 9 2.92 1.38 -13.34
N PHE A 10 2.04 1.90 -12.47
CA PHE A 10 1.48 3.26 -12.44
C PHE A 10 2.28 4.32 -13.23
N LEU A 11 1.83 4.63 -14.45
CA LEU A 11 2.53 5.56 -15.33
C LEU A 11 2.10 7.01 -15.03
N GLU A 12 3.09 7.85 -14.71
CA GLU A 12 2.85 9.28 -14.56
C GLU A 12 2.68 9.94 -15.93
N THR A 13 1.64 10.76 -16.08
CA THR A 13 1.43 11.61 -17.25
C THR A 13 2.39 12.80 -17.19
N SER A 14 3.67 12.58 -17.51
CA SER A 14 4.62 13.69 -17.73
C SER A 14 4.29 14.36 -19.07
N GLN A 15 3.40 15.37 -19.07
CA GLN A 15 3.15 16.38 -20.13
C GLN A 15 3.10 15.93 -21.61
N SER A 16 3.04 14.63 -21.87
CA SER A 16 3.15 14.04 -23.20
C SER A 16 1.75 13.75 -23.71
N LYS A 17 1.51 14.15 -24.96
CA LYS A 17 0.26 13.92 -25.69
C LYS A 17 -0.06 12.42 -25.84
N SER A 18 0.94 11.55 -25.64
CA SER A 18 0.85 10.10 -25.71
C SER A 18 1.32 9.47 -24.39
N ILE A 19 0.51 8.58 -23.84
CA ILE A 19 0.76 7.81 -22.62
C ILE A 19 0.98 6.36 -23.02
N THR A 20 2.09 5.75 -22.60
CA THR A 20 2.24 4.30 -22.67
C THR A 20 1.23 3.67 -21.70
N ILE A 21 0.52 2.62 -22.10
CA ILE A 21 -0.49 1.96 -21.26
C ILE A 21 -0.01 0.61 -20.76
N THR A 22 0.74 -0.13 -21.58
CA THR A 22 1.21 -1.48 -21.26
C THR A 22 2.10 -2.03 -22.38
N ASN A 23 2.71 -3.19 -22.17
CA ASN A 23 3.44 -3.95 -23.17
C ASN A 23 2.95 -5.41 -23.27
N ILE A 24 2.85 -5.91 -24.50
CA ILE A 24 2.57 -7.32 -24.78
C ILE A 24 3.87 -8.01 -25.15
N ASN A 25 4.19 -9.09 -24.46
CA ASN A 25 5.35 -9.91 -24.79
C ASN A 25 4.88 -11.26 -25.33
N ALA A 26 5.22 -11.55 -26.58
CA ALA A 26 4.95 -12.85 -27.18
C ALA A 26 6.24 -13.61 -27.46
N HIS A 27 6.18 -14.92 -27.22
CA HIS A 27 7.29 -15.83 -27.43
C HIS A 27 6.93 -16.88 -28.46
N ASP A 28 7.74 -17.01 -29.51
CA ASP A 28 7.73 -18.18 -30.38
C ASP A 28 8.97 -19.05 -30.14
N ARG A 29 8.79 -20.37 -30.22
CA ARG A 29 9.89 -21.34 -30.06
C ARG A 29 10.69 -21.51 -31.35
N ASP A 30 10.19 -20.97 -32.45
CA ASP A 30 10.81 -21.04 -33.77
C ASP A 30 11.85 -19.90 -33.93
N SER A 31 13.02 -20.21 -34.50
CA SER A 31 14.09 -19.23 -34.76
C SER A 31 13.95 -18.56 -36.13
N GLY A 32 14.60 -17.41 -36.34
CA GLY A 32 14.62 -16.71 -37.64
C GLY A 32 13.36 -15.87 -37.88
N MET A 33 12.89 -15.79 -39.13
CA MET A 33 11.69 -15.01 -39.50
C MET A 33 10.42 -15.48 -38.78
N ASN A 34 10.38 -16.77 -38.39
CA ASN A 34 9.33 -17.36 -37.56
C ASN A 34 9.38 -16.90 -36.08
N GLY A 35 10.47 -16.25 -35.68
CA GLY A 35 10.59 -15.59 -34.38
C GLY A 35 10.28 -14.09 -34.42
N ASN A 36 10.04 -13.52 -35.62
CA ASN A 36 9.69 -12.11 -35.77
C ASN A 36 8.17 -11.96 -35.71
N LEU A 37 7.71 -11.21 -34.71
CA LEU A 37 6.29 -11.14 -34.35
C LEU A 37 5.69 -9.79 -34.72
N THR A 38 4.47 -9.83 -35.23
CA THR A 38 3.70 -8.64 -35.58
C THR A 38 2.49 -8.51 -34.67
N TYR A 39 2.35 -7.36 -34.02
CA TYR A 39 1.28 -7.07 -33.06
C TYR A 39 0.23 -6.15 -33.69
N THR A 40 -1.07 -6.45 -33.49
CA THR A 40 -2.17 -5.67 -34.09
C THR A 40 -3.41 -5.67 -33.19
N ILE A 41 -4.01 -4.50 -32.98
CA ILE A 41 -5.32 -4.40 -32.34
C ILE A 41 -6.38 -4.79 -33.38
N ILE A 42 -7.16 -5.84 -33.10
CA ILE A 42 -8.15 -6.39 -34.03
C ILE A 42 -9.59 -6.12 -33.60
N ASP A 43 -9.83 -5.73 -32.34
CA ASP A 43 -11.13 -5.32 -31.84
C ASP A 43 -11.00 -4.38 -30.63
N GLY A 44 -12.07 -3.65 -30.31
CA GLY A 44 -12.18 -2.86 -29.08
C GLY A 44 -11.67 -1.42 -29.15
N ASN A 45 -11.17 -0.98 -30.31
CA ASN A 45 -10.58 0.35 -30.51
C ASN A 45 -11.40 1.23 -31.48
N GLN A 46 -12.73 1.25 -31.31
CA GLN A 46 -13.66 1.92 -32.24
C GLN A 46 -13.47 3.44 -32.37
N ASN A 47 -12.84 4.07 -31.36
CA ASN A 47 -12.60 5.51 -31.31
C ASN A 47 -11.12 5.87 -31.53
N ASP A 48 -10.28 4.90 -31.95
CA ASP A 48 -8.84 5.08 -32.18
C ASP A 48 -8.07 5.67 -30.98
N TYR A 49 -8.55 5.40 -29.76
CA TYR A 49 -7.91 5.86 -28.54
C TYR A 49 -6.57 5.19 -28.27
N PHE A 50 -6.40 3.97 -28.78
CA PHE A 50 -5.24 3.14 -28.55
C PHE A 50 -4.45 2.92 -29.84
N GLN A 51 -3.13 2.90 -29.71
CA GLN A 51 -2.21 2.52 -30.78
C GLN A 51 -1.28 1.45 -30.25
N ILE A 52 -0.87 0.51 -31.12
CA ILE A 52 0.11 -0.51 -30.78
C ILE A 52 1.31 -0.39 -31.71
N ASN A 53 2.51 -0.45 -31.15
CA ASN A 53 3.71 -0.62 -31.95
C ASN A 53 3.80 -2.08 -32.41
N SER A 54 3.75 -2.27 -33.72
CA SER A 54 3.67 -3.58 -34.36
C SER A 54 4.91 -4.45 -34.20
N LEU A 55 6.05 -3.87 -33.78
CA LEU A 55 7.32 -4.58 -33.65
C LEU A 55 7.60 -5.02 -32.21
N ASN A 56 7.23 -4.20 -31.22
CA ASN A 56 7.58 -4.44 -29.82
C ASN A 56 6.37 -4.69 -28.89
N GLY A 57 5.14 -4.59 -29.40
CA GLY A 57 3.92 -4.87 -28.63
C GLY A 57 3.51 -3.79 -27.63
N THR A 58 4.15 -2.61 -27.65
CA THR A 58 3.82 -1.52 -26.73
C THR A 58 2.53 -0.82 -27.14
N ILE A 59 1.60 -0.68 -26.19
CA ILE A 59 0.33 0.02 -26.39
C ILE A 59 0.43 1.44 -25.83
N TYR A 60 -0.02 2.41 -26.61
CA TYR A 60 -0.07 3.83 -26.28
C TYR A 60 -1.51 4.34 -26.38
N ALA A 61 -1.82 5.39 -25.63
CA ALA A 61 -3.08 6.13 -25.75
C ALA A 61 -2.84 7.64 -25.79
N GLN A 62 -3.71 8.37 -26.48
CA GLN A 62 -3.65 9.83 -26.48
C GLN A 62 -4.32 10.41 -25.23
N SER A 63 -3.54 11.15 -24.43
CA SER A 63 -3.95 11.61 -23.09
C SER A 63 -5.15 12.56 -23.10
N ASN A 64 -5.30 13.34 -24.17
CA ASN A 64 -6.33 14.36 -24.33
C ASN A 64 -7.68 13.81 -24.81
N SER A 65 -7.73 12.55 -25.27
CA SER A 65 -8.92 11.98 -25.93
C SER A 65 -9.46 10.72 -25.24
N LEU A 66 -8.71 10.15 -24.28
CA LEU A 66 -9.09 8.89 -23.65
C LEU A 66 -10.17 9.13 -22.57
N LEU A 67 -11.37 8.61 -22.83
CA LEU A 67 -12.50 8.71 -21.90
C LEU A 67 -12.30 7.84 -20.65
N GLN A 68 -12.75 8.35 -19.50
CA GLN A 68 -12.86 7.56 -18.28
C GLN A 68 -13.82 6.37 -18.49
N GLY A 69 -13.53 5.24 -17.82
CA GLY A 69 -14.35 4.04 -17.95
C GLY A 69 -13.54 2.79 -18.26
N HIS A 70 -14.22 1.76 -18.75
CA HIS A 70 -13.62 0.46 -19.07
C HIS A 70 -13.54 0.32 -20.58
N HIS A 71 -12.34 0.05 -21.08
CA HIS A 71 -12.06 -0.24 -22.47
C HIS A 71 -11.58 -1.68 -22.56
N ARG A 72 -12.03 -2.43 -23.57
CA ARG A 72 -11.56 -3.79 -23.79
C ARG A 72 -10.96 -3.86 -25.18
N LEU A 73 -9.69 -4.21 -25.26
CA LEU A 73 -8.97 -4.40 -26.52
C LEU A 73 -8.73 -5.87 -26.77
N THR A 74 -8.86 -6.29 -28.01
CA THR A 74 -8.41 -7.61 -28.45
C THR A 74 -7.20 -7.42 -29.35
N VAL A 75 -6.06 -7.96 -28.94
CA VAL A 75 -4.80 -7.88 -29.68
C VAL A 75 -4.44 -9.24 -30.24
N ARG A 76 -4.08 -9.25 -31.52
CA ARG A 76 -3.55 -10.41 -32.24
C ARG A 76 -2.05 -10.24 -32.41
N VAL A 77 -1.33 -11.33 -32.17
CA VAL A 77 0.10 -11.43 -32.45
C VAL A 77 0.29 -12.58 -33.43
N CYS A 78 1.04 -12.37 -34.51
CA CYS A 78 1.33 -13.39 -35.52
C CYS A 78 2.83 -13.47 -35.82
N ASP A 79 3.32 -14.66 -36.15
CA ASP A 79 4.60 -14.79 -36.85
C ASP A 79 4.52 -14.20 -38.28
N GLN A 80 5.68 -13.98 -38.91
CA GLN A 80 5.76 -13.42 -40.26
C GLN A 80 5.76 -14.50 -41.36
N ASN A 81 5.16 -15.67 -41.12
CA ASN A 81 5.07 -16.70 -42.15
C ASN A 81 3.99 -16.35 -43.18
N GLU A 82 4.39 -16.10 -44.43
CA GLU A 82 3.49 -15.66 -45.51
C GLU A 82 2.48 -16.73 -45.94
N LEU A 83 2.81 -18.02 -45.79
CA LEU A 83 1.96 -19.12 -46.25
C LEU A 83 0.96 -19.57 -45.19
N ILE A 84 1.41 -19.74 -43.95
CA ILE A 84 0.57 -20.21 -42.84
C ILE A 84 1.01 -19.48 -41.56
N PRO A 85 0.50 -18.25 -41.31
CA PRO A 85 0.89 -17.50 -40.14
C PRO A 85 0.31 -18.12 -38.87
N LYS A 86 1.16 -18.36 -37.86
CA LYS A 86 0.69 -18.78 -36.53
C LYS A 86 0.39 -17.54 -35.70
N CYS A 87 -0.81 -17.49 -35.13
CA CYS A 87 -1.26 -16.35 -34.36
C CYS A 87 -1.80 -16.72 -32.98
N SER A 88 -1.76 -15.75 -32.06
CA SER A 88 -2.32 -15.82 -30.72
C SER A 88 -3.10 -14.53 -30.47
N THR A 89 -4.18 -14.64 -29.72
CA THR A 89 -5.05 -13.51 -29.39
C THR A 89 -5.10 -13.31 -27.88
N ILE A 90 -5.12 -12.07 -27.43
CA ILE A 90 -5.23 -11.70 -26.03
C ILE A 90 -6.25 -10.57 -25.84
N ASP A 91 -7.10 -10.72 -24.83
CA ASP A 91 -8.06 -9.71 -24.41
C ASP A 91 -7.50 -8.90 -23.23
N ILE A 92 -7.46 -7.59 -23.39
CA ILE A 92 -6.92 -6.64 -22.43
C ILE A 92 -8.05 -5.72 -21.98
N ASN A 93 -8.39 -5.76 -20.70
CA ASN A 93 -9.28 -4.78 -20.09
C ASN A 93 -8.43 -3.63 -19.57
N ILE A 94 -8.81 -2.39 -19.88
CA ILE A 94 -8.14 -1.15 -19.47
C ILE A 94 -9.19 -0.30 -18.76
N LYS A 95 -8.99 -0.05 -17.47
CA LYS A 95 -9.83 0.84 -16.67
C LYS A 95 -9.13 2.18 -16.50
N VAL A 96 -9.75 3.22 -17.04
CA VAL A 96 -9.33 4.61 -16.96
C VAL A 96 -10.07 5.26 -15.80
N GLY A 97 -9.36 5.78 -14.81
CA GLY A 97 -9.94 6.51 -13.69
C GLY A 97 -9.17 7.79 -13.37
N GLU A 98 -9.76 8.63 -12.54
CA GLU A 98 -9.16 9.88 -12.05
C GLU A 98 -8.84 9.74 -10.57
N TYR A 99 -7.62 10.08 -10.18
CA TYR A 99 -7.18 10.12 -8.79
C TYR A 99 -6.45 11.44 -8.56
N ILE A 100 -7.02 12.30 -7.71
CA ILE A 100 -6.50 13.61 -7.26
C ILE A 100 -5.46 14.22 -8.22
N ASN A 101 -5.95 14.93 -9.25
CA ASN A 101 -5.14 15.62 -10.28
C ASN A 101 -4.26 14.73 -11.18
N LYS A 102 -4.53 13.42 -11.27
CA LYS A 102 -3.80 12.47 -12.11
C LYS A 102 -4.73 11.39 -12.68
N LEU A 103 -4.61 11.07 -13.97
CA LEU A 103 -5.27 9.89 -14.54
C LEU A 103 -4.49 8.62 -14.15
N PHE A 104 -5.19 7.55 -13.79
CA PHE A 104 -4.60 6.23 -13.56
C PHE A 104 -5.28 5.17 -14.45
N TYR A 105 -4.50 4.18 -14.87
CA TYR A 105 -4.99 3.08 -15.71
C TYR A 105 -4.66 1.75 -15.03
N THR A 106 -5.67 0.88 -14.91
CA THR A 106 -5.44 -0.50 -14.46
C THR A 106 -5.84 -1.48 -15.55
N THR A 107 -5.01 -2.47 -15.77
CA THR A 107 -5.19 -3.42 -16.86
C THR A 107 -5.35 -4.85 -16.35
N SER A 108 -6.31 -5.62 -16.86
CA SER A 108 -6.49 -7.02 -16.48
C SER A 108 -6.83 -7.91 -17.68
N ILE A 109 -6.45 -9.19 -17.63
CA ILE A 109 -6.72 -10.18 -18.68
C ILE A 109 -7.94 -11.01 -18.30
N ASN A 110 -8.82 -11.30 -19.26
CA ASN A 110 -9.82 -12.37 -19.11
C ASN A 110 -9.27 -13.69 -19.67
N SER A 111 -8.16 -14.20 -19.14
CA SER A 111 -7.73 -15.56 -19.40
C SER A 111 -7.80 -16.37 -18.12
N GLN A 112 -8.55 -17.48 -18.14
CA GLN A 112 -8.30 -18.54 -17.18
C GLN A 112 -6.84 -18.96 -17.38
N PRO A 113 -5.99 -18.82 -16.37
CA PRO A 113 -4.62 -19.26 -16.52
C PRO A 113 -4.69 -20.79 -16.67
N LEU A 114 -3.95 -21.36 -17.62
CA LEU A 114 -3.65 -22.80 -17.66
C LEU A 114 -2.72 -23.15 -16.48
N ILE A 115 -3.14 -22.84 -15.25
CA ILE A 115 -2.53 -23.29 -14.00
C ILE A 115 -3.25 -24.59 -13.63
N ASN A 116 -3.09 -25.62 -14.46
CA ASN A 116 -3.44 -26.98 -14.11
C ASN A 116 -2.21 -27.89 -14.28
N LYS A 117 -1.08 -27.52 -13.65
CA LYS A 117 -0.04 -28.51 -13.26
C LYS A 117 1.01 -28.07 -12.25
N ILE A 118 0.74 -27.11 -11.36
CA ILE A 118 1.47 -27.00 -10.08
C ILE A 118 0.44 -26.64 -9.01
N GLN A 119 -0.38 -27.61 -8.63
CA GLN A 119 -1.17 -27.51 -7.41
C GLN A 119 -0.20 -27.78 -6.24
N GLY A 120 0.28 -26.71 -5.62
CA GLY A 120 1.19 -26.80 -4.48
C GLY A 120 1.53 -25.45 -3.87
N LYS A 121 0.67 -25.00 -2.94
CA LYS A 121 0.79 -23.83 -2.04
C LYS A 121 0.61 -22.45 -2.65
N GLU A 122 -0.64 -22.00 -2.57
CA GLU A 122 -1.03 -20.60 -2.41
C GLU A 122 -0.29 -19.99 -1.22
N HIS A 123 0.54 -18.97 -1.46
CA HIS A 123 1.20 -18.16 -0.44
C HIS A 123 0.61 -16.75 -0.50
N THR A 124 -0.50 -16.57 0.23
CA THR A 124 -1.05 -15.27 0.63
C THR A 124 -0.15 -14.64 1.69
N LEU A 125 1.05 -14.22 1.32
CA LEU A 125 1.93 -13.45 2.20
C LEU A 125 2.38 -12.24 1.40
N ASP A 126 1.81 -11.07 1.74
CA ASP A 126 2.49 -9.76 1.70
C ASP A 126 1.53 -8.61 2.03
N TYR A 127 0.21 -8.78 1.87
CA TYR A 127 -0.78 -7.83 2.40
C TYR A 127 -1.14 -8.07 3.86
N GLU A 128 -1.12 -9.33 4.31
CA GLU A 128 -1.35 -9.68 5.71
C GLU A 128 -0.15 -9.31 6.60
N THR A 129 1.08 -9.33 6.06
CA THR A 129 2.32 -9.05 6.78
C THR A 129 2.61 -7.56 6.99
N ILE A 130 2.26 -6.70 6.03
CA ILE A 130 2.48 -5.24 6.14
C ILE A 130 1.44 -4.61 7.09
N LEU A 131 0.18 -5.05 7.01
CA LEU A 131 -0.89 -4.51 7.86
C LEU A 131 -0.76 -5.00 9.31
N THR A 132 -0.31 -6.24 9.55
CA THR A 132 -0.11 -6.75 10.92
C THR A 132 1.06 -6.08 11.63
N ARG A 133 2.17 -5.76 10.94
CA ARG A 133 3.34 -5.16 11.58
C ARG A 133 3.06 -3.79 12.19
N GLU A 134 2.37 -2.91 11.47
CA GLU A 134 2.07 -1.56 11.96
C GLU A 134 0.96 -1.58 13.02
N ILE A 135 -0.05 -2.46 12.89
CA ILE A 135 -1.12 -2.60 13.89
C ILE A 135 -0.60 -3.18 15.21
N ILE A 136 0.30 -4.17 15.17
CA ILE A 136 0.91 -4.77 16.37
C ILE A 136 1.64 -3.70 17.20
N ILE A 137 2.40 -2.82 16.54
CA ILE A 137 3.13 -1.73 17.20
C ILE A 137 2.16 -0.76 17.89
N VAL A 138 1.08 -0.36 17.20
CA VAL A 138 0.06 0.55 17.76
C VAL A 138 -0.64 -0.07 18.98
N VAL A 139 -0.97 -1.36 18.93
CA VAL A 139 -1.61 -2.07 20.06
C VAL A 139 -0.66 -2.16 21.26
N ILE A 140 0.62 -2.47 21.05
CA ILE A 140 1.63 -2.52 22.12
C ILE A 140 1.79 -1.13 22.78
N ILE A 141 1.89 -0.06 21.99
CA ILE A 141 2.01 1.30 22.52
C ILE A 141 0.76 1.67 23.34
N SER A 142 -0.44 1.39 22.82
CA SER A 142 -1.70 1.66 23.51
C SER A 142 -1.82 0.92 24.85
N THR A 143 -1.43 -0.36 24.89
CA THR A 143 -1.45 -1.17 26.14
C THR A 143 -0.42 -0.67 27.17
N ILE A 144 0.78 -0.25 26.74
CA ILE A 144 1.78 0.32 27.65
C ILE A 144 1.29 1.65 28.24
N LEU A 145 0.73 2.54 27.40
CA LEU A 145 0.22 3.84 27.85
C LEU A 145 -0.92 3.70 28.87
N THR A 146 -1.84 2.77 28.65
CA THR A 146 -2.95 2.51 29.59
C THR A 146 -2.47 1.94 30.92
N LEU A 147 -1.48 1.04 30.91
CA LEU A 147 -0.86 0.53 32.14
C LEU A 147 -0.16 1.64 32.93
N VAL A 148 0.65 2.48 32.27
CA VAL A 148 1.32 3.61 32.92
C VAL A 148 0.31 4.59 33.52
N PHE A 149 -0.77 4.89 32.81
CA PHE A 149 -1.84 5.75 33.33
C PHE A 149 -2.53 5.16 34.57
N SER A 150 -2.81 3.86 34.57
CA SER A 150 -3.42 3.18 35.72
C SER A 150 -2.53 3.19 36.96
N ILE A 151 -1.21 2.96 36.79
CA ILE A 151 -0.22 2.96 37.87
C ILE A 151 -0.06 4.36 38.44
N THR A 152 0.06 5.38 37.58
CA THR A 152 0.20 6.77 38.02
C THR A 152 -1.02 7.25 38.81
N MET A 153 -2.24 6.96 38.32
CA MET A 153 -3.47 7.27 39.04
C MET A 153 -3.58 6.52 40.38
N GLY A 154 -3.15 5.25 40.45
CA GLY A 154 -3.11 4.48 41.70
C GLY A 154 -2.16 5.09 42.74
N ILE A 155 -0.97 5.52 42.32
CA ILE A 155 -0.01 6.21 43.19
C ILE A 155 -0.59 7.54 43.68
N LEU A 156 -1.19 8.34 42.79
CA LEU A 156 -1.85 9.61 43.14
C LEU A 156 -2.95 9.41 44.19
N ILE A 157 -3.81 8.41 44.01
CA ILE A 157 -4.88 8.08 44.98
C ILE A 157 -4.27 7.63 46.31
N ALA A 158 -3.23 6.78 46.30
CA ALA A 158 -2.57 6.33 47.53
C ALA A 158 -1.91 7.49 48.29
N VAL A 159 -1.26 8.41 47.59
CA VAL A 159 -0.68 9.64 48.15
C VAL A 159 -1.78 10.52 48.73
N PHE A 160 -2.87 10.74 47.99
CA PHE A 160 -4.01 11.54 48.46
C PHE A 160 -4.69 10.91 49.69
N CYS A 161 -4.87 9.59 49.69
CA CYS A 161 -5.38 8.83 50.83
C CYS A 161 -4.46 8.92 52.05
N LYS A 162 -3.13 8.81 51.86
CA LYS A 162 -2.14 9.03 52.93
C LYS A 162 -2.23 10.47 53.46
N GLN A 163 -2.26 11.47 52.58
CA GLN A 163 -2.34 12.88 52.96
C GLN A 163 -3.63 13.20 53.73
N LYS A 164 -4.78 12.66 53.29
CA LYS A 164 -6.08 12.84 53.95
C LYS A 164 -6.14 12.11 55.30
N ARG A 165 -5.56 10.91 55.41
CA ARG A 165 -5.47 10.16 56.67
C ARG A 165 -4.58 10.87 57.68
N CYS A 166 -3.45 11.46 57.26
CA CYS A 166 -2.61 12.28 58.13
C CYS A 166 -3.32 13.55 58.62
N LYS A 167 -4.12 14.21 57.76
CA LYS A 167 -4.95 15.36 58.18
C LYS A 167 -5.99 14.99 59.24
N HIS A 168 -6.58 13.79 59.17
CA HIS A 168 -7.58 13.33 60.14
C HIS A 168 -6.95 12.91 61.48
N LEU A 169 -5.80 12.23 61.47
CA LEU A 169 -5.08 11.82 62.67
C LEU A 169 -4.47 13.01 63.45
N ASN A 170 -4.14 14.11 62.77
CA ASN A 170 -3.71 15.36 63.41
C ASN A 170 -4.81 16.02 64.27
N ARG A 171 -6.07 15.61 64.13
CA ARG A 171 -7.21 16.14 64.92
C ARG A 171 -7.42 15.38 66.24
N SER A 172 -6.80 14.22 66.45
CA SER A 172 -7.17 13.29 67.53
C SER A 172 -5.99 12.58 68.23
N SER A 173 -4.91 13.31 68.53
CA SER A 173 -3.85 12.97 69.51
C SER A 173 -2.54 12.29 69.03
N LEU A 174 -1.44 12.86 69.56
CA LEU A 174 -0.08 12.36 69.82
C LEU A 174 1.13 12.94 69.02
N THR A 175 2.25 13.03 69.74
CA THR A 175 3.33 14.04 69.75
C THR A 175 4.52 13.76 68.81
N LYS A 176 4.31 13.38 67.54
CA LYS A 176 5.39 13.43 66.52
C LYS A 176 4.84 13.87 65.17
N PRO A 177 5.40 14.92 64.53
CA PRO A 177 5.02 15.28 63.17
C PRO A 177 5.42 14.13 62.24
N CYS A 178 4.53 13.74 61.33
CA CYS A 178 4.93 12.91 60.20
C CYS A 178 6.07 13.65 59.47
N GLU A 179 7.26 13.07 59.40
CA GLU A 179 8.26 13.48 58.42
C GLU A 179 7.63 13.29 57.04
N LEU A 180 7.12 14.40 56.51
CA LEU A 180 6.84 14.56 55.09
C LEU A 180 8.15 14.21 54.37
N LEU A 181 8.10 13.22 53.46
CA LEU A 181 9.00 13.22 52.31
C LEU A 181 8.98 14.65 51.77
N GLN A 182 10.11 15.34 51.94
CA GLN A 182 10.21 16.77 51.70
C GLN A 182 9.69 17.06 50.29
N SER A 183 8.91 18.13 50.18
CA SER A 183 8.29 18.69 48.97
C SER A 183 9.18 18.66 47.72
N THR A 184 10.50 18.68 47.91
CA THR A 184 11.54 18.62 46.88
C THR A 184 11.53 17.36 46.03
N ASP A 185 11.14 16.18 46.54
CA ASP A 185 11.15 14.95 45.74
C ASP A 185 9.90 14.80 44.85
N ALA A 186 8.75 15.31 45.31
CA ALA A 186 7.51 15.32 44.52
C ALA A 186 7.62 16.29 43.33
N ASP A 187 8.20 17.47 43.53
CA ASP A 187 8.43 18.44 42.46
C ASP A 187 9.45 17.92 41.44
N LYS A 188 10.49 17.21 41.89
CA LYS A 188 11.48 16.57 41.01
C LYS A 188 10.86 15.44 40.19
N LEU A 189 9.93 14.69 40.77
CA LEU A 189 9.15 13.65 40.08
C LEU A 189 8.17 14.25 39.06
N LEU A 190 7.50 15.36 39.38
CA LEU A 190 6.64 16.10 38.44
C LEU A 190 7.44 16.69 37.27
N THR A 191 8.61 17.26 37.55
CA THR A 191 9.47 17.83 36.51
C THR A 191 10.00 16.73 35.60
N THR A 192 10.43 15.59 36.16
CA THR A 192 10.92 14.45 35.37
C THR A 192 9.81 13.84 34.50
N THR A 193 8.58 13.73 35.02
CA THR A 193 7.44 13.23 34.24
C THR A 193 7.02 14.18 33.12
N ALA A 194 7.06 15.50 33.34
CA ALA A 194 6.80 16.49 32.29
C ALA A 194 7.84 16.43 31.16
N THR A 195 9.13 16.26 31.47
CA THR A 195 10.19 16.13 30.46
C THR A 195 10.05 14.84 29.65
N ILE A 196 9.70 13.72 30.29
CA ILE A 196 9.44 12.45 29.60
C ILE A 196 8.25 12.60 28.65
N GLN A 197 7.16 13.25 29.07
CA GLN A 197 5.98 13.43 28.24
C GLN A 197 6.24 14.34 27.02
N SER A 198 7.05 15.38 27.19
CA SER A 198 7.51 16.23 26.07
C SER A 198 8.37 15.44 25.08
N ASN A 199 9.29 14.61 25.57
CA ASN A 199 10.16 13.80 24.71
C ASN A 199 9.38 12.74 23.94
N VAL A 200 8.38 12.11 24.56
CA VAL A 200 7.47 11.17 23.89
C VAL A 200 6.68 11.90 22.80
N SER A 201 6.11 13.08 23.09
CA SER A 201 5.38 13.85 22.09
C SER A 201 6.26 14.29 20.92
N TYR A 202 7.52 14.65 21.18
CA TYR A 202 8.50 14.99 20.15
C TYR A 202 8.83 13.79 19.25
N ILE A 203 9.11 12.62 19.84
CA ILE A 203 9.39 11.39 19.07
C ILE A 203 8.20 10.98 18.20
N MET A 204 6.97 11.13 18.71
CA MET A 204 5.76 10.82 17.94
C MET A 204 5.56 11.75 16.74
N SER A 205 6.04 13.01 16.79
CA SER A 205 5.96 13.94 15.65
C SER A 205 6.88 13.60 14.47
N TYR A 206 7.86 12.70 14.67
CA TYR A 206 8.74 12.20 13.61
C TYR A 206 8.29 10.84 13.04
N LEU A 207 7.31 10.19 13.67
CA LEU A 207 6.83 8.85 13.31
C LEU A 207 5.47 8.85 12.60
N ILE A 208 4.81 10.02 12.50
CA ILE A 208 3.58 10.27 11.73
C ILE A 208 3.94 11.12 10.52
#